data_AF-A0A962YYD0-F1
#
_entry.id   AF-A0A962YYD0-F1
#
_cell.length_a   1.000
_cell.length_b   1.000
_cell.length_c   1.000
_cell.angle_alpha   90.00
_cell.angle_beta   90.00
_cell.angle_gamma   90.00
#
_symmetry.space_group_name_H-M   'P 1'
#
loop_
_entity.id
_entity.type
_entity.pdbx_description
1 polymer ?
#
loop_
_entity_poly.entity_id
_entity_poly.type
_entity_poly.pdbx_seq_one_letter_code
_entity_poly.pdbx_strand_id
1 'polypeptide(L)'
;MDKHFKAYQHLVTEKYKAFNTLFLRLPFYGVPEAGMALPEFAETCEQGLQGKKTPIEIVESFFQGRTDQDIYQQLFLFLQFVERQIVLFDALEDCAYHLTHDLDGPGSLTSAIHEINDVVNLDDYQTRIVLTAHPTQFYSPYVLNIIEDLSTAIHSEDIASIKLLLLQMGKTPFLGKKQPTPLDEAEFLITYLAGIFYPTVSHIHRRLQQATHRQLTPIRLGFWPGADRDGNPNVTANITLAVADALKKSILACYQQDLHQLRRRLTFKHVIEKMQSIEEKLPHYASPQALLNDLQHVRVLIHEQDDDLFIEHLDAFITRVQSFGFYFASLDLRQDSSAHEDFINRYLPGYITASHDEKLAMIDTAMMQPIPNVDVEHDCIAALKTLPIIQAQNGVEGMHRYIISNTQAAHHVTEILLLLKWAGLESHSIQLDIV
;
A
#
# COMPACT_ATOMS: atom_id res chain seq x y z
N MET A 1 4.26 36.91 5.65
CA MET A 1 3.53 35.66 5.96
C MET A 1 3.30 34.94 4.65
N ASP A 2 3.88 33.75 4.53
CA ASP A 2 3.80 32.86 3.37
C ASP A 2 2.33 32.69 2.92
N LYS A 3 2.09 32.73 1.60
CA LYS A 3 0.75 32.54 0.99
C LYS A 3 0.16 31.20 1.44
N HIS A 4 1.00 30.16 1.50
CA HIS A 4 0.61 28.82 1.94
C HIS A 4 0.23 28.79 3.41
N PHE A 5 0.98 29.48 4.26
CA PHE A 5 0.65 29.62 5.68
C PHE A 5 -0.71 30.32 5.90
N LYS A 6 -0.99 31.40 5.15
CA LYS A 6 -2.30 32.07 5.21
C LYS A 6 -3.43 31.15 4.73
N ALA A 7 -3.20 30.38 3.66
CA ALA A 7 -4.15 29.40 3.16
C ALA A 7 -4.44 28.33 4.23
N TYR A 8 -3.41 27.83 4.91
CA TYR A 8 -3.56 26.86 5.99
C TYR A 8 -4.36 27.41 7.17
N GLN A 9 -4.09 28.64 7.59
CA GLN A 9 -4.86 29.29 8.65
C GLN A 9 -6.35 29.38 8.31
N HIS A 10 -6.69 29.77 7.08
CA HIS A 10 -8.09 29.95 6.68
C HIS A 10 -8.79 28.61 6.37
N LEU A 11 -8.17 27.76 5.56
CA LEU A 11 -8.79 26.56 5.01
C LEU A 11 -8.79 25.38 5.98
N VAL A 12 -7.81 25.30 6.88
CA VAL A 12 -7.70 24.21 7.86
C VAL A 12 -8.08 24.73 9.24
N THR A 13 -7.36 25.73 9.78
CA THR A 13 -7.52 26.12 11.19
C THR A 13 -8.89 26.76 11.49
N GLU A 14 -9.33 27.71 10.67
CA GLU A 14 -10.62 28.39 10.89
C GLU A 14 -11.81 27.47 10.59
N LYS A 15 -11.75 26.72 9.48
CA LYS A 15 -12.78 25.72 9.14
C LYS A 15 -12.88 24.62 10.20
N TYR A 16 -11.76 24.15 10.74
CA TYR A 16 -11.74 23.19 11.84
C TYR A 16 -12.52 23.74 13.04
N LYS A 17 -12.28 24.99 13.46
CA LYS A 17 -13.03 25.61 14.57
C LYS A 17 -14.53 25.64 14.29
N ALA A 18 -14.93 26.00 13.07
CA ALA A 18 -16.34 26.06 12.67
C ALA A 18 -17.00 24.68 12.69
N PHE A 19 -16.41 23.68 12.03
CA PHE A 19 -16.97 22.33 11.96
C PHE A 19 -16.86 21.56 13.26
N ASN A 20 -15.81 21.77 14.05
CA ASN A 20 -15.71 21.20 15.40
C ASN A 20 -16.81 21.77 16.30
N THR A 21 -17.12 23.06 16.19
CA THR A 21 -18.26 23.66 16.92
C THR A 21 -19.60 23.07 16.46
N LEU A 22 -19.77 22.81 15.16
CA LEU A 22 -20.95 22.12 14.64
C LEU A 22 -21.03 20.69 15.20
N PHE A 23 -19.92 19.96 15.17
CA PHE A 23 -19.79 18.59 15.67
C PHE A 23 -20.15 18.49 17.16
N LEU A 24 -19.65 19.41 17.98
CA LEU A 24 -19.95 19.55 19.41
C LEU A 24 -21.45 19.78 19.72
N ARG A 25 -22.24 20.22 18.74
CA ARG A 25 -23.68 20.48 18.90
C ARG A 25 -24.57 19.38 18.33
N LEU A 26 -23.98 18.31 17.78
CA LEU A 26 -24.75 17.20 17.23
C LEU A 26 -25.37 16.34 18.36
N PRO A 27 -26.59 15.80 18.16
CA PRO A 27 -27.34 15.10 19.20
C PRO A 27 -26.83 13.67 19.42
N PHE A 28 -25.69 13.54 20.13
CA PHE A 28 -25.06 12.27 20.47
C PHE A 28 -25.04 12.01 21.98
N TYR A 29 -24.98 10.72 22.33
CA TYR A 29 -24.74 10.29 23.70
C TYR A 29 -23.36 10.77 24.17
N GLY A 30 -23.27 11.47 25.30
CA GLY A 30 -22.01 11.89 25.92
C GLY A 30 -21.31 13.12 25.33
N VAL A 31 -21.72 13.66 24.17
CA VAL A 31 -21.08 14.85 23.55
C VAL A 31 -21.29 16.15 24.35
N PRO A 32 -22.47 16.43 24.93
CA PRO A 32 -22.61 17.60 25.80
C PRO A 32 -21.71 17.53 27.04
N GLU A 33 -21.54 16.34 27.62
CA GLU A 33 -20.73 16.10 28.81
C GLU A 33 -19.22 16.14 28.48
N ALA A 34 -18.80 15.46 27.41
CA ALA A 34 -17.41 15.46 26.94
C ALA A 34 -16.99 16.82 26.37
N GLY A 35 -17.87 17.50 25.63
CA GLY A 35 -17.61 18.79 25.00
C GLY A 35 -17.37 19.93 26.00
N MET A 36 -17.90 19.82 27.22
CA MET A 36 -17.61 20.75 28.32
C MET A 36 -16.37 20.32 29.12
N ALA A 37 -16.26 19.03 29.46
CA ALA A 37 -15.21 18.57 30.35
C ALA A 37 -13.84 18.36 29.67
N LEU A 38 -13.79 18.11 28.36
CA LEU A 38 -12.54 17.87 27.64
C LEU A 38 -11.67 19.14 27.53
N PRO A 39 -12.20 20.34 27.20
CA PRO A 39 -11.40 21.57 27.25
C PRO A 39 -10.80 21.83 28.64
N GLU A 40 -11.57 21.60 29.71
CA GLU A 40 -11.10 21.73 31.09
C GLU A 40 -10.00 20.72 31.42
N PHE A 41 -10.16 19.48 30.96
CA PHE A 41 -9.13 18.44 31.09
C PHE A 41 -7.86 18.78 30.31
N ALA A 42 -8.00 19.32 29.09
CA ALA A 42 -6.87 19.75 28.27
C ALA A 42 -6.08 20.89 28.94
N GLU A 43 -6.77 21.88 29.52
CA GLU A 43 -6.14 22.95 30.29
C GLU A 43 -5.41 22.39 31.53
N THR A 44 -6.04 21.45 32.25
CA THR A 44 -5.42 20.76 33.39
C THR A 44 -4.15 20.00 32.98
N CYS A 45 -4.18 19.33 31.83
CA CYS A 45 -3.01 18.66 31.25
C CYS A 45 -1.90 19.64 30.91
N GLU A 46 -2.21 20.76 30.27
CA GLU A 46 -1.22 21.77 29.89
C GLU A 46 -0.54 22.38 31.13
N GLN A 47 -1.34 22.81 32.12
CA GLN A 47 -0.83 23.34 33.38
C GLN A 47 -0.02 22.31 34.16
N GLY A 48 -0.47 21.05 34.17
CA GLY A 48 0.22 19.95 34.83
C GLY A 48 1.59 19.64 34.21
N LEU A 49 1.66 19.58 32.87
CA LEU A 49 2.90 19.35 32.13
C LEU A 49 3.89 20.51 32.30
N GLN A 50 3.41 21.76 32.23
CA GLN A 50 4.24 22.95 32.53
C GLN A 50 4.76 22.92 33.98
N GLY A 51 3.94 22.42 34.90
CA GLY A 51 4.31 22.16 36.30
C GLY A 51 5.18 20.92 36.52
N LYS A 52 5.62 20.22 35.47
CA LYS A 52 6.41 18.97 35.51
C LYS A 52 5.75 17.82 36.27
N LYS A 53 4.43 17.79 36.36
CA LYS A 53 3.69 16.64 36.86
C LYS A 53 3.76 15.49 35.86
N THR A 54 3.74 14.27 36.38
CA THR A 54 3.59 13.05 35.57
C THR A 54 2.17 12.92 35.03
N PRO A 55 1.94 12.21 33.91
CA PRO A 55 0.59 11.99 33.38
C PRO A 55 -0.37 11.37 34.38
N ILE A 56 0.11 10.46 35.24
CA ILE A 56 -0.69 9.81 36.28
C ILE A 56 -1.18 10.86 37.30
N GLU A 57 -0.28 11.71 37.81
CA GLU A 57 -0.65 12.76 38.77
C GLU A 57 -1.64 13.77 38.18
N ILE A 58 -1.52 14.08 36.89
CA ILE A 58 -2.44 14.97 36.18
C ILE A 58 -3.84 14.36 36.14
N VAL A 59 -3.96 13.12 35.66
CA VAL A 59 -5.24 12.39 35.56
C VAL A 59 -5.87 12.23 36.95
N GLU A 60 -5.12 11.77 37.93
CA GLU A 60 -5.62 11.60 39.30
C GLU A 60 -6.11 12.91 39.91
N SER A 61 -5.42 14.03 39.64
CA SER A 61 -5.82 15.34 40.13
C SER A 61 -7.12 15.85 39.51
N PHE A 62 -7.34 15.61 38.21
CA PHE A 62 -8.56 16.02 37.53
C PHE A 62 -9.78 15.21 37.97
N PHE A 63 -9.57 13.93 38.22
CA PHE A 63 -10.64 12.99 38.58
C PHE A 63 -10.79 12.77 40.09
N GLN A 64 -10.17 13.62 40.91
CA GLN A 64 -10.17 13.47 42.35
C GLN A 64 -11.59 13.34 42.92
N GLY A 65 -11.83 12.28 43.71
CA GLY A 65 -13.13 12.03 44.35
C GLY A 65 -14.17 11.33 43.47
N ARG A 66 -13.80 10.90 42.24
CA ARG A 66 -14.64 10.05 41.39
C ARG A 66 -14.32 8.58 41.54
N THR A 67 -15.26 7.72 41.17
CA THR A 67 -15.03 6.27 41.15
C THR A 67 -14.24 5.87 39.91
N ASP A 68 -13.44 4.81 39.98
CA ASP A 68 -12.69 4.30 38.81
C ASP A 68 -13.59 4.10 37.59
N GLN A 69 -14.83 3.60 37.80
CA GLN A 69 -15.79 3.39 36.73
C GLN A 69 -16.16 4.71 36.01
N ASP A 70 -16.37 5.80 36.76
CA ASP A 70 -16.66 7.12 36.19
C ASP A 70 -15.46 7.69 35.44
N ILE A 71 -14.24 7.47 35.97
CA ILE A 71 -12.98 7.88 35.33
C ILE A 71 -12.84 7.19 33.98
N TYR A 72 -12.94 5.85 33.96
CA TYR A 72 -12.82 5.09 32.72
C TYR A 72 -13.89 5.48 31.71
N GLN A 73 -15.14 5.68 32.14
CA GLN A 73 -16.21 6.09 31.25
C GLN A 73 -15.96 7.46 30.63
N GLN A 74 -15.47 8.43 31.41
CA GLN A 74 -15.17 9.77 30.89
C GLN A 74 -13.92 9.80 30.02
N LEU A 75 -12.86 9.08 30.39
CA LEU A 75 -11.66 8.93 29.55
C LEU A 75 -11.99 8.27 28.21
N PHE A 76 -12.87 7.27 28.20
CA PHE A 76 -13.32 6.64 26.96
C PHE A 76 -14.09 7.62 26.06
N LEU A 77 -14.97 8.45 26.65
CA LEU A 77 -15.65 9.52 25.92
C LEU A 77 -14.68 10.57 25.37
N PHE A 78 -13.65 10.95 26.14
CA PHE A 78 -12.59 11.85 25.68
C PHE A 78 -11.82 11.27 24.50
N LEU A 79 -11.41 10.00 24.60
CA LEU A 79 -10.71 9.30 23.52
C LEU A 79 -11.55 9.29 22.25
N GLN A 80 -12.81 8.88 22.34
CA GLN A 80 -13.74 8.91 21.21
C GLN A 80 -13.86 10.30 20.60
N PHE A 81 -13.93 11.33 21.44
CA PHE A 81 -14.08 12.69 20.94
C PHE A 81 -12.81 13.19 20.22
N VAL A 82 -11.63 12.97 20.82
CA VAL A 82 -10.34 13.34 20.23
C VAL A 82 -10.12 12.63 18.90
N GLU A 83 -10.40 11.32 18.83
CA GLU A 83 -10.35 10.54 17.58
C GLU A 83 -11.13 11.21 16.43
N ARG A 84 -12.32 11.75 16.72
CA ARG A 84 -13.21 12.38 15.74
C ARG A 84 -12.74 13.77 15.35
N GLN A 85 -12.09 14.48 16.26
CA GLN A 85 -11.43 15.75 15.96
C GLN A 85 -10.26 15.55 15.00
N ILE A 86 -9.45 14.50 15.19
CA ILE A 86 -8.35 14.19 14.29
C ILE A 86 -8.90 13.86 12.89
N VAL A 87 -9.93 13.03 12.78
CA VAL A 87 -10.57 12.72 11.47
C VAL A 87 -11.08 13.96 10.73
N LEU A 88 -11.75 14.87 11.45
CA LEU A 88 -12.20 16.13 10.86
C LEU A 88 -11.01 17.00 10.39
N PHE A 89 -9.95 17.02 11.18
CA PHE A 89 -8.74 17.75 10.85
C PHE A 89 -8.07 17.16 9.59
N ASP A 90 -7.90 15.85 9.53
CA ASP A 90 -7.33 15.12 8.38
C ASP A 90 -8.13 15.40 7.11
N ALA A 91 -9.47 15.34 7.15
CA ALA A 91 -10.31 15.64 6.01
C ALA A 91 -10.18 17.10 5.51
N LEU A 92 -9.95 18.05 6.43
CA LEU A 92 -9.71 19.46 6.09
C LEU A 92 -8.33 19.66 5.47
N GLU A 93 -7.31 19.00 6.02
CA GLU A 93 -5.95 19.05 5.50
C GLU A 93 -5.89 18.45 4.10
N ASP A 94 -6.47 17.27 3.89
CA ASP A 94 -6.55 16.59 2.59
C ASP A 94 -7.24 17.48 1.55
N CYS A 95 -8.40 18.06 1.90
CA CYS A 95 -9.12 18.98 1.02
C CYS A 95 -8.29 20.21 0.65
N ALA A 96 -7.51 20.74 1.58
CA ALA A 96 -6.75 21.98 1.42
C ALA A 96 -5.33 21.78 0.89
N TYR A 97 -4.85 20.52 0.78
CA TYR A 97 -3.44 20.20 0.57
C TYR A 97 -2.80 20.96 -0.61
N HIS A 98 -3.50 20.99 -1.75
CA HIS A 98 -3.05 21.66 -2.97
C HIS A 98 -2.98 23.20 -2.88
N LEU A 99 -3.58 23.80 -1.85
CA LEU A 99 -3.55 25.24 -1.58
C LEU A 99 -2.58 25.58 -0.45
N THR A 100 -2.33 24.63 0.44
CA THR A 100 -1.42 24.77 1.59
C THR A 100 0.02 24.36 1.26
N HIS A 101 0.25 23.70 0.13
CA HIS A 101 1.59 23.29 -0.31
C HIS A 101 1.91 23.82 -1.71
N ASP A 102 3.19 24.04 -1.98
CA ASP A 102 3.68 24.36 -3.33
C ASP A 102 3.90 23.05 -4.11
N LEU A 103 2.92 22.68 -4.95
CA LEU A 103 2.96 21.45 -5.73
C LEU A 103 3.80 21.55 -7.02
N ASP A 104 4.21 22.77 -7.41
CA ASP A 104 4.97 23.02 -8.64
C ASP A 104 6.37 23.59 -8.37
N GLY A 105 6.69 23.91 -7.11
CA GLY A 105 7.98 24.40 -6.69
C GLY A 105 9.13 23.39 -6.75
N PRO A 106 10.32 23.78 -6.25
CA PRO A 106 11.50 22.92 -6.22
C PRO A 106 11.24 21.58 -5.54
N GLY A 107 11.65 20.48 -6.17
CA GLY A 107 11.40 19.11 -5.70
C GLY A 107 10.09 18.50 -6.20
N SER A 108 9.24 19.25 -6.90
CA SER A 108 8.07 18.71 -7.60
C SER A 108 8.45 18.00 -8.91
N LEU A 109 7.55 17.14 -9.39
CA LEU A 109 7.66 16.56 -10.73
C LEU A 109 7.68 17.65 -11.82
N THR A 110 6.95 18.75 -11.62
CA THR A 110 6.93 19.87 -12.57
C THR A 110 8.32 20.52 -12.66
N SER A 111 8.96 20.86 -11.54
CA SER A 111 10.32 21.41 -11.52
C SER A 111 11.31 20.41 -12.12
N ALA A 112 11.23 19.14 -11.71
CA ALA A 112 12.11 18.10 -12.23
C ALA A 112 12.02 17.98 -13.75
N ILE A 113 10.82 17.99 -14.33
CA ILE A 113 10.64 17.94 -15.79
C ILE A 113 11.29 19.12 -16.51
N HIS A 114 11.24 20.33 -15.95
CA HIS A 114 11.91 21.51 -16.55
C HIS A 114 13.43 21.45 -16.43
N GLU A 115 13.95 20.72 -15.45
CA GLU A 115 15.39 20.52 -15.22
C GLU A 115 15.96 19.35 -16.02
N ILE A 116 15.13 18.43 -16.50
CA ILE A 116 15.55 17.33 -17.37
C ILE A 116 16.11 17.94 -18.67
N ASN A 117 17.43 17.90 -18.78
CA ASN A 117 18.18 18.19 -19.99
C ASN A 117 18.74 16.87 -20.56
N ASP A 118 19.23 16.90 -21.80
CA ASP A 118 19.81 15.74 -22.52
C ASP A 118 20.97 15.04 -21.79
N VAL A 119 21.50 15.64 -20.72
CA VAL A 119 22.63 15.13 -19.92
C VAL A 119 22.19 14.12 -18.86
N VAL A 120 20.94 14.15 -18.40
CA VAL A 120 20.46 13.25 -17.34
C VAL A 120 19.93 11.96 -17.98
N ASN A 121 20.68 10.87 -17.85
CA ASN A 121 20.20 9.55 -18.27
C ASN A 121 19.20 8.99 -17.24
N LEU A 122 17.92 8.98 -17.60
CA LEU A 122 16.84 8.41 -16.79
C LEU A 122 16.48 6.97 -17.18
N ASP A 123 17.11 6.42 -18.23
CA ASP A 123 16.73 5.12 -18.77
C ASP A 123 17.04 3.97 -17.78
N ASP A 124 18.08 4.15 -16.96
CA ASP A 124 18.50 3.19 -15.92
C ASP A 124 17.97 3.55 -14.52
N TYR A 125 17.20 4.64 -14.38
CA TYR A 125 16.71 5.07 -13.08
C TYR A 125 15.42 4.36 -12.70
N GLN A 126 15.44 3.70 -11.53
CA GLN A 126 14.24 3.13 -10.93
C GLN A 126 14.17 3.40 -9.43
N THR A 127 12.97 3.72 -8.97
CA THR A 127 12.58 3.85 -7.56
C THR A 127 11.52 2.80 -7.26
N ARG A 128 11.75 1.99 -6.23
CA ARG A 128 10.76 1.02 -5.75
C ARG A 128 10.10 1.54 -4.48
N ILE A 129 8.79 1.68 -4.50
CA ILE A 129 7.97 2.01 -3.33
C ILE A 129 7.37 0.70 -2.83
N VAL A 130 7.69 0.30 -1.61
CA VAL A 130 7.21 -0.95 -1.02
C VAL A 130 6.13 -0.64 0.00
N LEU A 131 4.93 -1.19 -0.22
CA LEU A 131 3.82 -1.06 0.72
C LEU A 131 3.98 -2.11 1.83
N THR A 132 3.82 -1.67 3.07
CA THR A 132 3.87 -2.50 4.27
C THR A 132 2.57 -2.39 5.05
N ALA A 133 2.21 -3.44 5.80
CA ALA A 133 1.10 -3.34 6.74
C ALA A 133 1.46 -2.31 7.84
N HIS A 134 0.48 -1.52 8.28
CA HIS A 134 0.71 -0.58 9.36
C HIS A 134 0.57 -1.31 10.70
N PRO A 135 1.62 -1.35 11.56
CA PRO A 135 1.63 -2.19 12.77
C PRO A 135 0.52 -1.86 13.78
N THR A 136 -0.02 -0.65 13.72
CA THR A 136 -1.19 -0.21 14.51
C THR A 136 -2.09 0.66 13.65
N GLN A 137 -2.87 0.07 12.75
CA GLN A 137 -3.81 0.85 11.94
C GLN A 137 -4.83 1.57 12.84
N PHE A 138 -4.66 2.88 13.01
CA PHE A 138 -5.48 3.71 13.90
C PHE A 138 -6.91 3.88 13.38
N TYR A 139 -7.08 3.92 12.06
CA TYR A 139 -8.37 4.11 11.40
C TYR A 139 -8.89 2.83 10.77
N SER A 140 -10.10 2.43 11.13
CA SER A 140 -10.83 1.40 10.38
C SER A 140 -11.11 1.87 8.93
N PRO A 141 -11.29 0.95 7.97
CA PRO A 141 -11.68 1.31 6.60
C PRO A 141 -12.91 2.22 6.52
N TYR A 142 -13.85 2.07 7.47
CA TYR A 142 -15.04 2.92 7.56
C TYR A 142 -14.70 4.38 7.87
N VAL A 143 -13.70 4.63 8.71
CA VAL A 143 -13.28 5.99 9.08
C VAL A 143 -12.57 6.66 7.90
N LEU A 144 -11.76 5.92 7.16
CA LEU A 144 -11.07 6.43 5.97
C LEU A 144 -12.04 6.84 4.86
N ASN A 145 -13.09 6.05 4.61
CA ASN A 145 -14.15 6.43 3.68
C ASN A 145 -14.86 7.72 4.13
N ILE A 146 -15.08 7.89 5.45
CA ILE A 146 -15.67 9.13 5.98
C ILE A 146 -14.73 10.32 5.77
N ILE A 147 -13.41 10.15 5.89
CA ILE A 147 -12.43 11.21 5.59
C ILE A 147 -12.55 11.64 4.13
N GLU A 148 -12.58 10.68 3.19
CA GLU A 148 -12.70 10.95 1.76
C GLU A 148 -14.02 11.65 1.39
N ASP A 149 -15.15 11.14 1.90
CA ASP A 149 -16.46 11.73 1.68
C ASP A 149 -16.56 13.14 2.28
N LEU A 150 -15.99 13.33 3.47
CA LEU A 150 -15.99 14.61 4.17
C LEU A 150 -15.10 15.62 3.45
N SER A 151 -13.90 15.21 3.00
CA SER A 151 -13.01 16.03 2.17
C SER A 151 -13.72 16.49 0.89
N THR A 152 -14.41 15.57 0.21
CA THR A 152 -15.21 15.87 -0.99
C THR A 152 -16.33 16.88 -0.70
N ALA A 153 -17.10 16.66 0.37
CA ALA A 153 -18.21 17.54 0.74
C ALA A 153 -17.72 18.92 1.20
N ILE A 154 -16.58 19.00 1.88
CA ILE A 154 -15.92 20.26 2.26
C ILE A 154 -15.44 21.01 1.01
N HIS A 155 -14.85 20.29 0.05
CA HIS A 155 -14.38 20.87 -1.21
C HIS A 155 -15.54 21.46 -2.03
N SER A 156 -16.68 20.76 -2.10
CA SER A 156 -17.87 21.22 -2.81
C SER A 156 -18.76 22.18 -2.00
N GLU A 157 -18.35 22.55 -0.79
CA GLU A 157 -19.11 23.38 0.16
C GLU A 157 -20.54 22.86 0.45
N ASP A 158 -20.73 21.54 0.42
CA ASP A 158 -22.03 20.90 0.69
C ASP A 158 -22.27 20.73 2.19
N ILE A 159 -22.79 21.79 2.82
CA ILE A 159 -23.09 21.83 4.26
C ILE A 159 -24.06 20.71 4.69
N ALA A 160 -24.99 20.29 3.83
CA ALA A 160 -25.94 19.24 4.18
C ALA A 160 -25.23 17.88 4.29
N SER A 161 -24.39 17.55 3.30
CA SER A 161 -23.57 16.33 3.33
C SER A 161 -22.56 16.36 4.46
N ILE A 162 -21.86 17.48 4.68
CA ILE A 162 -20.92 17.64 5.81
C ILE A 162 -21.62 17.32 7.14
N LYS A 163 -22.83 17.86 7.37
CA LYS A 163 -23.57 17.59 8.61
C LYS A 163 -23.93 16.11 8.74
N LEU A 164 -24.33 15.45 7.65
CA LEU A 164 -24.68 14.03 7.65
C LEU A 164 -23.44 13.14 7.90
N LEU A 165 -22.30 13.49 7.31
CA LEU A 165 -21.03 12.77 7.46
C LEU A 165 -20.45 12.96 8.86
N LEU A 166 -20.48 14.17 9.42
CA LEU A 166 -20.18 14.41 10.83
C LEU A 166 -21.11 13.59 11.74
N LEU A 167 -22.38 13.43 11.33
CA LEU A 167 -23.32 12.61 12.09
C LEU A 167 -22.95 11.11 12.04
N GLN A 168 -22.57 10.61 10.87
CA GLN A 168 -22.09 9.25 10.67
C GLN A 168 -20.80 8.98 11.45
N MET A 169 -19.84 9.90 11.37
CA MET A 169 -18.56 9.86 12.10
C MET A 169 -18.80 9.73 13.61
N GLY A 170 -19.75 10.49 14.16
CA GLY A 170 -20.13 10.41 15.57
C GLY A 170 -20.57 9.00 16.01
N LYS A 171 -21.27 8.25 15.14
CA LYS A 171 -21.79 6.90 15.42
C LYS A 171 -20.86 5.76 15.01
N THR A 172 -19.80 6.05 14.26
CA THR A 172 -18.92 5.03 13.70
C THR A 172 -17.90 4.59 14.75
N PRO A 173 -17.72 3.28 14.98
CA PRO A 173 -16.65 2.79 15.85
C PRO A 173 -15.29 2.96 15.17
N PHE A 174 -14.29 3.45 15.91
CA PHE A 174 -12.94 3.65 15.40
C PHE A 174 -12.11 2.37 15.46
N LEU A 175 -12.26 1.60 16.54
CA LEU A 175 -11.65 0.29 16.69
C LEU A 175 -12.56 -0.82 16.17
N GLY A 176 -11.99 -1.69 15.34
CA GLY A 176 -12.63 -2.96 14.97
C GLY A 176 -12.77 -3.87 16.19
N LYS A 177 -13.88 -4.60 16.30
CA LYS A 177 -14.07 -5.59 17.39
C LYS A 177 -13.11 -6.79 17.30
N LYS A 178 -12.44 -6.99 16.18
CA LYS A 178 -11.46 -8.04 15.92
C LYS A 178 -10.28 -7.46 15.16
N GLN A 179 -9.07 -7.93 15.46
CA GLN A 179 -7.90 -7.63 14.64
C GLN A 179 -8.12 -8.21 13.22
N PRO A 180 -7.74 -7.47 12.17
CA PRO A 180 -7.82 -7.96 10.80
C PRO A 180 -6.89 -9.18 10.61
N THR A 181 -7.27 -10.08 9.72
CA THR A 181 -6.36 -11.15 9.28
C THR A 181 -5.31 -10.57 8.33
N PRO A 182 -4.16 -11.23 8.13
CA PRO A 182 -3.17 -10.76 7.16
C PRO A 182 -3.72 -10.62 5.74
N LEU A 183 -4.75 -11.42 5.39
CA LEU A 183 -5.45 -11.28 4.11
C LEU A 183 -6.32 -10.01 4.08
N ASP A 184 -7.05 -9.71 5.16
CA ASP A 184 -7.87 -8.48 5.23
C ASP A 184 -6.99 -7.22 5.11
N GLU A 185 -5.82 -7.21 5.77
CA GLU A 185 -4.86 -6.11 5.68
C GLU A 185 -4.32 -5.95 4.24
N ALA A 186 -3.99 -7.07 3.59
CA ALA A 186 -3.53 -7.06 2.21
C ALA A 186 -4.61 -6.58 1.24
N GLU A 187 -5.84 -7.11 1.33
CA GLU A 187 -6.97 -6.69 0.49
C GLU A 187 -7.29 -5.22 0.65
N PHE A 188 -7.24 -4.71 1.88
CA PHE A 188 -7.39 -3.29 2.16
C PHE A 188 -6.30 -2.45 1.48
N LEU A 189 -5.02 -2.83 1.58
CA LEU A 189 -3.94 -2.10 0.88
C LEU A 189 -4.02 -2.23 -0.66
N ILE A 190 -4.61 -3.32 -1.17
CA ILE A 190 -4.88 -3.48 -2.61
C ILE A 190 -5.92 -2.46 -3.09
N THR A 191 -6.88 -2.04 -2.26
CA THR A 191 -7.81 -0.96 -2.64
C THR A 191 -7.08 0.38 -2.79
N TYR A 192 -6.07 0.66 -1.96
CA TYR A 192 -5.20 1.82 -2.11
C TYR A 192 -4.37 1.74 -3.39
N LEU A 193 -3.87 0.55 -3.74
CA LEU A 193 -3.20 0.34 -5.01
C LEU A 193 -4.12 0.71 -6.19
N ALA A 194 -5.37 0.23 -6.17
CA ALA A 194 -6.37 0.49 -7.22
C ALA A 194 -6.85 1.95 -7.27
N GLY A 195 -7.16 2.55 -6.12
CA GLY A 195 -7.75 3.88 -6.03
C GLY A 195 -6.74 5.01 -6.18
N ILE A 196 -5.52 4.85 -5.66
CA ILE A 196 -4.54 5.93 -5.52
C ILE A 196 -3.30 5.67 -6.38
N PHE A 197 -2.60 4.55 -6.18
CA PHE A 197 -1.33 4.32 -6.88
C PHE A 197 -1.51 4.09 -8.37
N TYR A 198 -2.54 3.35 -8.78
CA TYR A 198 -2.83 3.08 -10.18
C TYR A 198 -2.98 4.36 -11.03
N PRO A 199 -3.86 5.32 -10.68
CA PRO A 199 -3.95 6.58 -11.41
C PRO A 199 -2.72 7.47 -11.22
N THR A 200 -2.15 7.53 -10.01
CA THR A 200 -1.05 8.47 -9.70
C THR A 200 0.26 8.09 -10.39
N VAL A 201 0.70 6.84 -10.25
CA VAL A 201 1.94 6.35 -10.86
C VAL A 201 1.84 6.41 -12.39
N SER A 202 0.70 6.01 -12.97
CA SER A 202 0.50 6.13 -14.42
C SER A 202 0.51 7.58 -14.89
N HIS A 203 -0.05 8.52 -14.11
CA HIS A 203 0.02 9.94 -14.41
C HIS A 203 1.47 10.46 -14.41
N ILE A 204 2.27 10.08 -13.39
CA ILE A 204 3.68 10.46 -13.29
C ILE A 204 4.48 9.91 -14.47
N HIS A 205 4.37 8.61 -14.76
CA HIS A 205 5.04 7.97 -15.88
C HIS A 205 4.69 8.65 -17.20
N ARG A 206 3.41 8.90 -17.46
CA ARG A 206 2.98 9.58 -18.68
C ARG A 206 3.57 10.98 -18.81
N ARG A 207 3.60 11.78 -17.73
CA ARG A 207 4.22 13.12 -17.75
C ARG A 207 5.71 13.05 -18.10
N LEU A 208 6.43 12.07 -17.55
CA LEU A 208 7.84 11.85 -17.88
C LEU A 208 8.02 11.39 -19.33
N GLN A 209 7.19 10.45 -19.80
CA GLN A 209 7.23 9.94 -21.17
C GLN A 209 6.95 11.06 -22.19
N GLN A 210 5.99 11.94 -21.90
CA GLN A 210 5.67 13.09 -22.74
C GLN A 210 6.80 14.12 -22.77
N ALA A 211 7.40 14.42 -21.61
CA ALA A 211 8.48 15.40 -21.51
C ALA A 211 9.79 14.92 -22.16
N THR A 212 10.07 13.62 -22.10
CA THR A 212 11.34 13.04 -22.57
C THR A 212 11.26 12.38 -23.93
N HIS A 213 10.05 12.07 -24.42
CA HIS A 213 9.79 11.19 -25.57
C HIS A 213 10.40 9.79 -25.44
N ARG A 214 10.65 9.34 -24.20
CA ARG A 214 11.20 8.02 -23.88
C ARG A 214 10.18 7.17 -23.13
N GLN A 215 10.24 5.86 -23.29
CA GLN A 215 9.36 4.90 -22.60
C GLN A 215 9.83 4.65 -21.16
N LEU A 216 9.74 5.67 -20.31
CA LEU A 216 10.19 5.62 -18.92
C LEU A 216 9.08 5.12 -17.99
N THR A 217 9.41 4.16 -17.14
CA THR A 217 8.56 3.70 -16.02
C THR A 217 9.41 3.56 -14.74
N PRO A 218 9.93 4.67 -14.20
CA PRO A 218 10.92 4.61 -13.12
C PRO A 218 10.32 4.14 -11.79
N ILE A 219 9.00 4.22 -11.59
CA ILE A 219 8.37 3.82 -10.33
C ILE A 219 7.91 2.36 -10.42
N ARG A 220 8.43 1.53 -9.52
CA ARG A 220 7.98 0.15 -9.30
C ARG A 220 7.32 0.03 -7.93
N LEU A 221 6.32 -0.83 -7.83
CA LEU A 221 5.63 -1.08 -6.57
C LEU A 221 6.03 -2.45 -6.02
N GLY A 222 6.44 -2.48 -4.76
CA GLY A 222 6.60 -3.68 -3.97
C GLY A 222 5.49 -3.83 -2.95
N PHE A 223 5.29 -5.04 -2.45
CA PHE A 223 4.21 -5.37 -1.54
C PHE A 223 4.68 -6.43 -0.55
N TRP A 224 4.55 -6.15 0.75
CA TRP A 224 4.88 -7.09 1.83
C TRP A 224 3.67 -7.78 2.49
N PRO A 225 2.49 -7.15 2.63
CA PRO A 225 1.35 -7.78 3.28
C PRO A 225 1.01 -9.13 2.64
N GLY A 226 0.95 -10.19 3.47
CA GLY A 226 0.69 -11.56 3.02
C GLY A 226 1.90 -12.38 2.59
N ALA A 227 3.10 -11.79 2.54
CA ALA A 227 4.35 -12.51 2.25
C ALA A 227 5.51 -12.20 3.21
N ASP A 228 5.43 -11.11 3.98
CA ASP A 228 6.32 -10.88 5.11
C ASP A 228 5.89 -11.71 6.33
N ARG A 229 6.73 -12.69 6.68
CA ARG A 229 6.47 -13.69 7.73
C ARG A 229 7.31 -13.48 8.96
N ASP A 230 8.23 -12.52 8.90
CA ASP A 230 9.16 -12.22 9.98
C ASP A 230 8.37 -11.84 11.25
N GLY A 231 8.45 -12.70 12.26
CA GLY A 231 7.72 -12.55 13.52
C GLY A 231 6.20 -12.73 13.45
N ASN A 232 5.63 -13.13 12.30
CA ASN A 232 4.17 -13.28 12.13
C ASN A 232 3.78 -14.67 11.62
N PRO A 233 3.46 -15.62 12.52
CA PRO A 233 3.09 -16.99 12.14
C PRO A 233 1.74 -17.09 11.42
N ASN A 234 0.94 -16.03 11.42
CA ASN A 234 -0.35 -16.03 10.72
C ASN A 234 -0.18 -15.89 9.20
N VAL A 235 0.98 -15.46 8.71
CA VAL A 235 1.27 -15.32 7.28
C VAL A 235 1.74 -16.67 6.72
N THR A 236 0.78 -17.44 6.18
CA THR A 236 1.03 -18.79 5.65
C THR A 236 1.18 -18.81 4.13
N ALA A 237 1.66 -19.93 3.56
CA ALA A 237 1.78 -20.11 2.10
C ALA A 237 0.45 -19.91 1.36
N ASN A 238 -0.65 -20.34 1.98
CA ASN A 238 -1.99 -20.14 1.42
C ASN A 238 -2.39 -18.65 1.37
N ILE A 239 -2.02 -17.87 2.39
CA ILE A 239 -2.26 -16.42 2.38
C ILE A 239 -1.43 -15.75 1.29
N THR A 240 -0.15 -16.12 1.17
CA THR A 240 0.74 -15.59 0.12
C THR A 240 0.16 -15.82 -1.28
N LEU A 241 -0.35 -17.03 -1.56
CA LEU A 241 -1.03 -17.34 -2.81
C LEU A 241 -2.32 -16.54 -3.00
N ALA A 242 -3.14 -16.42 -1.95
CA ALA A 242 -4.40 -15.67 -2.00
C ALA A 242 -4.16 -14.18 -2.28
N VAL A 243 -3.14 -13.58 -1.67
CA VAL A 243 -2.78 -12.17 -1.90
C VAL A 243 -2.25 -11.96 -3.32
N ALA A 244 -1.40 -12.86 -3.84
CA ALA A 244 -0.94 -12.79 -5.22
C ALA A 244 -2.10 -12.86 -6.23
N ASP A 245 -3.09 -13.73 -5.99
CA ASP A 245 -4.30 -13.82 -6.80
C ASP A 245 -5.17 -12.55 -6.68
N ALA A 246 -5.33 -11.99 -5.47
CA ALA A 246 -6.05 -10.74 -5.24
C ALA A 246 -5.41 -9.56 -5.97
N LEU A 247 -4.07 -9.43 -5.92
CA LEU A 247 -3.32 -8.42 -6.67
C LEU A 247 -3.58 -8.52 -8.17
N LYS A 248 -3.48 -9.73 -8.74
CA LYS A 248 -3.74 -9.98 -10.17
C LYS A 248 -5.18 -9.66 -10.55
N LYS A 249 -6.17 -10.12 -9.76
CA LYS A 249 -7.59 -9.84 -10.02
C LYS A 249 -7.88 -8.34 -9.98
N SER A 250 -7.32 -7.63 -9.02
CA SER A 250 -7.50 -6.18 -8.87
C SER A 250 -6.95 -5.41 -10.07
N ILE A 251 -5.73 -5.69 -10.54
CA ILE A 251 -5.17 -5.01 -11.71
C ILE A 251 -5.93 -5.34 -13.00
N LEU A 252 -6.38 -6.59 -13.17
CA LEU A 252 -7.19 -6.97 -14.34
C LEU A 252 -8.57 -6.27 -14.33
N ALA A 253 -9.16 -6.07 -13.14
CA ALA A 253 -10.40 -5.29 -13.02
C ALA A 253 -10.18 -3.82 -13.40
N CYS A 254 -9.06 -3.21 -12.99
CA CYS A 254 -8.68 -1.86 -13.44
C CYS A 254 -8.53 -1.79 -14.97
N TYR A 255 -7.87 -2.78 -15.59
CA TYR A 255 -7.72 -2.83 -17.04
C TYR A 255 -9.03 -3.02 -17.78
N GLN A 256 -9.93 -3.85 -17.24
CA GLN A 256 -11.25 -4.05 -17.83
C GLN A 256 -12.06 -2.75 -17.83
N GLN A 257 -12.02 -2.00 -16.73
CA GLN A 257 -12.68 -0.69 -16.65
C GLN A 257 -12.09 0.30 -17.65
N ASP A 258 -10.76 0.35 -17.79
CA ASP A 258 -10.09 1.22 -18.75
C ASP A 258 -10.43 0.87 -20.21
N LEU A 259 -10.41 -0.41 -20.57
CA LEU A 259 -10.80 -0.90 -21.90
C LEU A 259 -12.25 -0.53 -22.22
N HIS A 260 -13.15 -0.68 -21.25
CA HIS A 260 -14.54 -0.26 -21.42
C HIS A 260 -14.65 1.25 -21.69
N GLN A 261 -13.87 2.10 -21.00
CA GLN A 261 -13.85 3.54 -21.30
C GLN A 261 -13.25 3.85 -22.67
N LEU A 262 -12.17 3.15 -23.06
CA LEU A 262 -11.53 3.31 -24.37
C LEU A 262 -12.49 2.99 -25.51
N ARG A 263 -13.24 1.89 -25.42
CA ARG A 263 -14.24 1.52 -26.45
C ARG A 263 -15.32 2.56 -26.68
N ARG A 264 -15.64 3.38 -25.67
CA ARG A 264 -16.60 4.49 -25.81
C ARG A 264 -16.03 5.68 -26.60
N ARG A 265 -14.71 5.75 -26.78
CA ARG A 265 -14.00 6.82 -27.50
C ARG A 265 -13.48 6.34 -28.86
N LEU A 266 -12.84 5.17 -28.88
CA LEU A 266 -12.24 4.55 -30.07
C LEU A 266 -13.30 3.82 -30.92
N THR A 267 -14.22 4.59 -31.49
CA THR A 267 -15.37 4.09 -32.26
C THR A 267 -15.10 4.02 -33.78
N PHE A 268 -13.83 3.96 -34.17
CA PHE A 268 -13.42 3.90 -35.57
C PHE A 268 -13.67 2.52 -36.17
N LYS A 269 -14.11 2.48 -37.43
CA LYS A 269 -14.59 1.25 -38.10
C LYS A 269 -13.58 0.09 -38.03
N HIS A 270 -12.29 0.38 -38.14
CA HIS A 270 -11.23 -0.64 -38.17
C HIS A 270 -10.60 -0.90 -36.78
N VAL A 271 -11.02 -0.16 -35.75
CA VAL A 271 -10.55 -0.28 -34.36
C VAL A 271 -11.59 -0.95 -33.46
N ILE A 272 -12.89 -0.72 -33.66
CA ILE A 272 -13.97 -1.24 -32.78
C ILE A 272 -13.85 -2.75 -32.54
N GLU A 273 -13.76 -3.54 -33.61
CA GLU A 273 -13.70 -5.01 -33.51
C GLU A 273 -12.42 -5.49 -32.80
N LYS A 274 -11.30 -4.78 -33.02
CA LYS A 274 -10.03 -5.09 -32.35
C LYS A 274 -10.09 -4.78 -30.87
N MET A 275 -10.60 -3.60 -30.49
CA MET A 275 -10.76 -3.22 -29.08
C MET A 275 -11.73 -4.14 -28.34
N GLN A 276 -12.82 -4.55 -28.99
CA GLN A 276 -13.72 -5.55 -28.43
C GLN A 276 -13.01 -6.90 -28.23
N SER A 277 -12.27 -7.37 -29.24
CA SER A 277 -11.50 -8.62 -29.12
C SER A 277 -10.46 -8.55 -28.00
N ILE A 278 -9.79 -7.41 -27.82
CA ILE A 278 -8.81 -7.20 -26.75
C ILE A 278 -9.49 -7.31 -25.38
N GLU A 279 -10.64 -6.68 -25.19
CA GLU A 279 -11.38 -6.73 -23.92
C GLU A 279 -11.85 -8.16 -23.59
N GLU A 280 -12.43 -8.87 -24.56
CA GLU A 280 -12.87 -10.26 -24.39
C GLU A 280 -11.69 -11.22 -24.10
N LYS A 281 -10.51 -10.93 -24.67
CA LYS A 281 -9.28 -11.70 -24.46
C LYS A 281 -8.52 -11.31 -23.21
N LEU A 282 -8.85 -10.20 -22.54
CA LEU A 282 -8.12 -9.72 -21.36
C LEU A 282 -7.76 -10.82 -20.34
N PRO A 283 -8.69 -11.67 -19.89
CA PRO A 283 -8.38 -12.73 -18.92
C PRO A 283 -7.58 -13.91 -19.50
N HIS A 284 -7.44 -13.98 -20.83
CA HIS A 284 -6.79 -15.07 -21.56
C HIS A 284 -5.43 -14.71 -22.15
N TYR A 285 -4.96 -13.45 -22.02
CA TYR A 285 -3.60 -13.11 -22.43
C TYR A 285 -2.58 -13.88 -21.57
N ALA A 286 -1.64 -14.54 -22.25
CA ALA A 286 -0.57 -15.26 -21.58
C ALA A 286 0.43 -14.34 -20.85
N SER A 287 0.57 -13.08 -21.29
CA SER A 287 1.48 -12.11 -20.68
C SER A 287 1.05 -10.67 -20.96
N PRO A 288 1.52 -9.69 -20.16
CA PRO A 288 1.34 -8.28 -20.45
C PRO A 288 1.90 -7.89 -21.83
N GLN A 289 3.01 -8.49 -22.26
CA GLN A 289 3.62 -8.20 -23.57
C GLN A 289 2.69 -8.58 -24.72
N ALA A 290 1.95 -9.69 -24.60
CA ALA A 290 0.97 -10.08 -25.62
C ALA A 290 -0.16 -9.05 -25.74
N LEU A 291 -0.66 -8.52 -24.61
CA LEU A 291 -1.63 -7.42 -24.60
C LEU A 291 -1.04 -6.14 -25.20
N LEU A 292 0.18 -5.78 -24.81
CA LEU A 292 0.87 -4.59 -25.33
C LEU A 292 1.04 -4.65 -26.86
N ASN A 293 1.39 -5.81 -27.42
CA ASN A 293 1.52 -5.97 -28.86
C ASN A 293 0.21 -5.67 -29.60
N ASP A 294 -0.92 -6.17 -29.09
CA ASP A 294 -2.24 -5.89 -29.68
C ASP A 294 -2.63 -4.41 -29.54
N LEU A 295 -2.31 -3.77 -28.40
CA LEU A 295 -2.54 -2.33 -28.22
C LEU A 295 -1.66 -1.48 -29.14
N GLN A 296 -0.40 -1.86 -29.36
CA GLN A 296 0.48 -1.17 -30.30
C GLN A 296 -0.02 -1.29 -31.75
N HIS A 297 -0.58 -2.44 -32.14
CA HIS A 297 -1.25 -2.56 -33.43
C HIS A 297 -2.45 -1.61 -33.56
N VAL A 298 -3.27 -1.44 -32.51
CA VAL A 298 -4.36 -0.46 -32.52
C VAL A 298 -3.81 0.97 -32.62
N ARG A 299 -2.73 1.26 -31.90
CA ARG A 299 -2.06 2.56 -31.92
C ARG A 299 -1.60 2.96 -33.33
N VAL A 300 -0.97 2.04 -34.06
CA VAL A 300 -0.54 2.26 -35.45
C VAL A 300 -1.73 2.56 -36.36
N LEU A 301 -2.84 1.82 -36.21
CA LEU A 301 -4.03 2.02 -37.03
C LEU A 301 -4.64 3.41 -36.84
N ILE A 302 -4.77 3.86 -35.59
CA ILE A 302 -5.26 5.21 -35.26
C ILE A 302 -4.35 6.28 -35.87
N HIS A 303 -3.03 6.10 -35.78
CA HIS A 303 -2.07 7.04 -36.34
C HIS A 303 -2.16 7.15 -37.87
N GLU A 304 -2.31 6.01 -38.56
CA GLU A 304 -2.33 5.96 -40.02
C GLU A 304 -3.67 6.39 -40.63
N GLN A 305 -4.79 6.19 -39.92
CA GLN A 305 -6.13 6.28 -40.52
C GLN A 305 -7.10 7.25 -39.81
N ASP A 306 -6.81 7.67 -38.59
CA ASP A 306 -7.71 8.49 -37.76
C ASP A 306 -7.03 9.77 -37.23
N ASP A 307 -5.91 10.20 -37.82
CA ASP A 307 -5.17 11.42 -37.46
C ASP A 307 -4.89 11.55 -35.93
N ASP A 308 -4.49 10.44 -35.30
CA ASP A 308 -4.18 10.37 -33.86
C ASP A 308 -5.37 10.72 -32.92
N LEU A 309 -6.61 10.70 -33.41
CA LEU A 309 -7.78 11.06 -32.61
C LEU A 309 -7.96 10.12 -31.40
N PHE A 310 -7.94 10.69 -30.20
CA PHE A 310 -8.00 9.99 -28.90
C PHE A 310 -6.81 9.06 -28.60
N ILE A 311 -5.69 9.17 -29.33
CA ILE A 311 -4.51 8.31 -29.10
C ILE A 311 -3.96 8.47 -27.69
N GLU A 312 -4.10 9.64 -27.06
CA GLU A 312 -3.64 9.92 -25.70
C GLU A 312 -4.31 9.04 -24.65
N HIS A 313 -5.55 8.61 -24.89
CA HIS A 313 -6.25 7.69 -24.02
C HIS A 313 -5.68 6.27 -24.15
N LEU A 314 -5.38 5.83 -25.37
CA LEU A 314 -4.75 4.53 -25.61
C LEU A 314 -3.33 4.50 -25.04
N ASP A 315 -2.55 5.55 -25.25
CA ASP A 315 -1.19 5.69 -24.72
C ASP A 315 -1.21 5.64 -23.19
N ALA A 316 -2.16 6.33 -22.54
CA ALA A 316 -2.31 6.24 -21.08
C ALA A 316 -2.58 4.82 -20.58
N PHE A 317 -3.36 4.02 -21.33
CA PHE A 317 -3.62 2.63 -21.00
C PHE A 317 -2.40 1.73 -21.26
N ILE A 318 -1.68 1.94 -22.36
CA ILE A 318 -0.40 1.27 -22.64
C ILE A 318 0.60 1.53 -21.50
N THR A 319 0.75 2.78 -21.07
CA THR A 319 1.61 3.15 -19.92
C THR A 319 1.20 2.41 -18.65
N ARG A 320 -0.11 2.24 -18.39
CA ARG A 320 -0.60 1.47 -17.23
C ARG A 320 -0.19 0.00 -17.32
N VAL A 321 -0.39 -0.64 -18.46
CA VAL A 321 0.01 -2.05 -18.66
C VAL A 321 1.52 -2.23 -18.49
N GLN A 322 2.33 -1.30 -18.99
CA GLN A 322 3.80 -1.29 -18.79
C GLN A 322 4.22 -1.05 -17.32
N SER A 323 3.41 -0.29 -16.57
CA SER A 323 3.74 0.09 -15.20
C SER A 323 3.45 -1.03 -14.20
N PHE A 324 2.35 -1.76 -14.41
CA PHE A 324 1.79 -2.68 -13.41
C PHE A 324 1.74 -4.15 -13.85
N GLY A 325 1.91 -4.44 -15.14
CA GLY A 325 1.87 -5.81 -15.67
C GLY A 325 0.58 -6.56 -15.28
N PHE A 326 0.67 -7.87 -15.06
CA PHE A 326 -0.43 -8.73 -14.57
C PHE A 326 -0.25 -9.12 -13.10
N TYR A 327 0.49 -8.31 -12.35
CA TYR A 327 0.82 -8.57 -10.95
C TYR A 327 0.53 -7.39 -10.02
N PHE A 328 0.25 -6.19 -10.56
CA PHE A 328 0.00 -4.94 -9.85
C PHE A 328 1.21 -4.40 -9.07
N ALA A 329 1.62 -5.12 -8.03
CA ALA A 329 2.78 -4.84 -7.21
C ALA A 329 3.51 -6.16 -6.95
N SER A 330 4.84 -6.08 -6.87
CA SER A 330 5.70 -7.25 -6.72
C SER A 330 5.70 -7.71 -5.26
N LEU A 331 5.27 -8.96 -5.03
CA LEU A 331 5.16 -9.53 -3.69
C LEU A 331 6.54 -10.03 -3.24
N ASP A 332 7.06 -9.48 -2.15
CA ASP A 332 8.38 -9.86 -1.61
C ASP A 332 8.20 -10.89 -0.49
N LEU A 333 8.85 -12.05 -0.63
CA LEU A 333 8.86 -13.06 0.43
C LEU A 333 9.93 -12.68 1.46
N ARG A 334 9.59 -12.65 2.76
CA ARG A 334 10.54 -12.27 3.82
C ARG A 334 10.45 -13.19 5.02
N GLN A 335 11.61 -13.55 5.57
CA GLN A 335 11.71 -14.37 6.78
C GLN A 335 13.02 -14.07 7.54
N ASP A 336 13.00 -14.28 8.85
CA ASP A 336 14.17 -14.19 9.71
C ASP A 336 15.16 -15.35 9.49
N SER A 337 16.46 -15.05 9.49
CA SER A 337 17.50 -16.07 9.30
C SER A 337 17.43 -17.20 10.32
N SER A 338 17.03 -16.92 11.58
CA SER A 338 16.91 -17.95 12.61
C SER A 338 15.88 -19.02 12.27
N ALA A 339 14.82 -18.68 11.52
CA ALA A 339 13.83 -19.66 11.08
C ALA A 339 14.43 -20.67 10.08
N HIS A 340 15.36 -20.21 9.23
CA HIS A 340 16.10 -21.07 8.30
C HIS A 340 17.05 -21.99 9.06
N GLU A 341 17.83 -21.43 9.99
CA GLU A 341 18.76 -22.19 10.83
C GLU A 341 18.03 -23.28 11.64
N ASP A 342 16.93 -22.91 12.29
CA ASP A 342 16.10 -23.83 13.09
C ASP A 342 15.57 -24.99 12.26
N PHE A 343 15.13 -24.70 11.02
CA PHE A 343 14.65 -25.73 10.12
C PHE A 343 15.78 -26.63 9.62
N ILE A 344 16.90 -26.05 9.19
CA ILE A 344 18.07 -26.79 8.68
C ILE A 344 18.65 -27.69 9.76
N ASN A 345 18.76 -27.22 11.00
CA ASN A 345 19.28 -27.99 12.12
C ASN A 345 18.48 -29.28 12.42
N ARG A 346 17.20 -29.35 12.04
CA ARG A 346 16.39 -30.59 12.14
C ARG A 346 16.90 -31.70 11.23
N TYR A 347 17.52 -31.34 10.11
CA TYR A 347 18.04 -32.27 9.10
C TYR A 347 19.56 -32.38 9.10
N LEU A 348 20.25 -31.36 9.62
CA LEU A 348 21.69 -31.33 9.85
C LEU A 348 21.97 -31.04 11.34
N PRO A 349 21.89 -32.05 12.23
CA PRO A 349 22.04 -31.83 13.67
C PRO A 349 23.39 -31.20 14.03
N GLY A 350 23.35 -30.18 14.89
CA GLY A 350 24.54 -29.44 15.32
C GLY A 350 24.83 -28.18 14.50
N TYR A 351 24.01 -27.91 13.47
CA TYR A 351 24.15 -26.76 12.58
C TYR A 351 24.14 -25.42 13.33
N ILE A 352 23.19 -25.21 14.26
CA ILE A 352 23.08 -23.94 15.03
C ILE A 352 24.33 -23.68 15.87
N THR A 353 24.92 -24.72 16.45
CA THR A 353 26.08 -24.61 17.33
C THR A 353 27.42 -24.52 16.59
N ALA A 354 27.41 -24.77 15.28
CA ALA A 354 28.61 -24.73 14.45
C ALA A 354 29.06 -23.29 14.19
N SER A 355 30.36 -23.10 13.98
CA SER A 355 30.91 -21.83 13.50
C SER A 355 30.45 -21.52 12.08
N HIS A 356 30.56 -20.26 11.65
CA HIS A 356 30.14 -19.85 10.31
C HIS A 356 30.81 -20.65 9.18
N ASP A 357 32.11 -20.97 9.31
CA ASP A 357 32.85 -21.76 8.32
C ASP A 357 32.39 -23.22 8.31
N GLU A 358 32.09 -23.78 9.49
CA GLU A 358 31.54 -25.14 9.60
C GLU A 358 30.13 -25.21 9.01
N LYS A 359 29.27 -24.20 9.23
CA LYS A 359 27.94 -24.11 8.61
C LYS A 359 28.03 -24.12 7.08
N LEU A 360 28.94 -23.34 6.49
CA LEU A 360 29.19 -23.36 5.05
C LEU A 360 29.61 -24.74 4.55
N ALA A 361 30.57 -25.40 5.23
CA ALA A 361 31.01 -26.75 4.86
C ALA A 361 29.89 -27.80 4.98
N MET A 362 29.01 -27.67 5.98
CA MET A 362 27.82 -28.51 6.14
C MET A 362 26.84 -28.31 4.99
N ILE A 363 26.57 -27.06 4.59
CA ILE A 363 25.72 -26.73 3.44
C ILE A 363 26.31 -27.32 2.15
N ASP A 364 27.60 -27.09 1.87
CA ASP A 364 28.27 -27.61 0.67
C ASP A 364 28.13 -29.13 0.57
N THR A 365 28.31 -29.83 1.69
CA THR A 365 28.13 -31.28 1.75
C THR A 365 26.68 -31.68 1.45
N ALA A 366 25.70 -30.99 2.05
CA ALA A 366 24.27 -31.24 1.82
C ALA A 366 23.84 -30.92 0.37
N MET A 367 24.45 -29.91 -0.25
CA MET A 367 24.24 -29.57 -1.67
C MET A 367 24.71 -30.67 -2.63
N MET A 368 25.60 -31.57 -2.20
CA MET A 368 26.02 -32.73 -3.02
C MET A 368 25.21 -34.01 -2.74
N GLN A 369 24.39 -34.04 -1.68
CA GLN A 369 23.59 -35.20 -1.29
C GLN A 369 22.18 -35.19 -1.92
N PRO A 370 21.49 -36.33 -2.00
CA PRO A 370 20.07 -36.37 -2.34
C PRO A 370 19.24 -35.53 -1.36
N ILE A 371 18.12 -34.97 -1.84
CA ILE A 371 17.18 -34.21 -1.00
C ILE A 371 16.67 -35.13 0.13
N PRO A 372 16.80 -34.74 1.42
CA PRO A 372 16.26 -35.52 2.53
C PRO A 372 14.72 -35.48 2.52
N ASN A 373 14.08 -36.39 3.26
CA ASN A 373 12.62 -36.37 3.43
C ASN A 373 12.20 -35.21 4.35
N VAL A 374 12.16 -34.00 3.81
CA VAL A 374 11.80 -32.78 4.53
C VAL A 374 10.30 -32.66 4.73
N ASP A 375 9.88 -32.00 5.81
CA ASP A 375 8.50 -31.63 6.03
C ASP A 375 8.12 -30.54 5.03
N VAL A 376 7.36 -30.93 4.03
CA VAL A 376 6.94 -30.04 2.93
C VAL A 376 5.84 -29.06 3.34
N GLU A 377 5.16 -29.32 4.46
CA GLU A 377 4.15 -28.43 5.02
C GLU A 377 4.78 -27.39 5.94
N HIS A 378 6.02 -27.61 6.38
CA HIS A 378 6.76 -26.62 7.15
C HIS A 378 6.91 -25.32 6.38
N ASP A 379 6.75 -24.22 7.11
CA ASP A 379 6.65 -22.87 6.55
C ASP A 379 7.80 -22.51 5.60
N CYS A 380 9.04 -22.83 5.98
CA CYS A 380 10.24 -22.56 5.18
C CYS A 380 10.21 -23.21 3.78
N ILE A 381 9.61 -24.39 3.64
CA ILE A 381 9.49 -25.09 2.35
C ILE A 381 8.20 -24.68 1.64
N ALA A 382 7.07 -24.66 2.37
CA ALA A 382 5.78 -24.30 1.81
C ALA A 382 5.78 -22.88 1.21
N ALA A 383 6.45 -21.92 1.86
CA ALA A 383 6.63 -20.56 1.37
C ALA A 383 7.37 -20.53 0.02
N LEU A 384 8.53 -21.20 -0.07
CA LEU A 384 9.31 -21.25 -1.30
C LEU A 384 8.55 -21.90 -2.45
N LYS A 385 7.71 -22.90 -2.17
CA LYS A 385 6.87 -23.55 -3.19
C LYS A 385 5.78 -22.65 -3.77
N THR A 386 5.47 -21.51 -3.15
CA THR A 386 4.56 -20.52 -3.75
C THR A 386 5.17 -19.80 -4.95
N LEU A 387 6.49 -19.66 -4.98
CA LEU A 387 7.24 -18.92 -5.99
C LEU A 387 6.94 -19.37 -7.44
N PRO A 388 7.12 -20.64 -7.84
CA PRO A 388 6.82 -21.07 -9.21
C PRO A 388 5.34 -20.93 -9.58
N ILE A 389 4.43 -21.06 -8.61
CA ILE A 389 2.98 -20.91 -8.83
C ILE A 389 2.67 -19.45 -9.17
N ILE A 390 3.20 -18.52 -8.37
CA ILE A 390 2.99 -17.08 -8.57
C ILE A 390 3.68 -16.62 -9.86
N GLN A 391 4.90 -17.08 -10.16
CA GLN A 391 5.57 -16.70 -11.41
C GLN A 391 4.83 -17.21 -12.65
N ALA A 392 4.25 -18.42 -12.59
CA ALA A 392 3.45 -18.95 -13.69
C ALA A 392 2.13 -18.18 -13.89
N GLN A 393 1.50 -17.72 -12.80
CA GLN A 393 0.21 -17.03 -12.87
C GLN A 393 0.34 -15.53 -13.10
N ASN A 394 1.27 -14.86 -12.43
CA ASN A 394 1.39 -13.39 -12.38
C ASN A 394 2.58 -12.88 -13.21
N GLY A 395 3.45 -13.78 -13.69
CA GLY A 395 4.75 -13.45 -14.27
C GLY A 395 5.84 -13.36 -13.19
N VAL A 396 7.11 -13.39 -13.62
CA VAL A 396 8.28 -13.33 -12.73
C VAL A 396 8.20 -12.15 -11.76
N GLU A 397 7.86 -10.97 -12.27
CA GLU A 397 7.76 -9.74 -11.47
C GLU A 397 6.78 -9.86 -10.29
N GLY A 398 5.76 -10.73 -10.40
CA GLY A 398 4.79 -10.96 -9.34
C GLY A 398 5.39 -11.48 -8.04
N MET A 399 6.47 -12.26 -8.12
CA MET A 399 7.31 -12.63 -6.98
C MET A 399 8.67 -13.11 -7.49
N HIS A 400 9.73 -12.36 -7.18
CA HIS A 400 11.10 -12.66 -7.62
C HIS A 400 12.14 -12.28 -6.55
N ARG A 401 11.72 -11.99 -5.31
CA ARG A 401 12.62 -11.59 -4.24
C ARG A 401 12.36 -12.37 -2.96
N TYR A 402 13.45 -12.83 -2.34
CA TYR A 402 13.46 -13.41 -1.00
C TYR A 402 14.35 -12.54 -0.11
N ILE A 403 13.77 -11.88 0.89
CA ILE A 403 14.47 -11.02 1.84
C ILE A 403 14.79 -11.83 3.11
N ILE A 404 16.04 -11.81 3.54
CA ILE A 404 16.48 -12.45 4.78
C ILE A 404 16.69 -11.39 5.87
N SER A 405 15.79 -11.34 6.84
CA SER A 405 15.97 -10.49 8.02
C SER A 405 17.11 -11.00 8.91
N ASN A 406 17.73 -10.06 9.64
CA ASN A 406 18.82 -10.34 10.58
C ASN A 406 20.02 -11.08 9.95
N THR A 407 20.32 -10.77 8.69
CA THR A 407 21.48 -11.35 8.01
C THR A 407 22.81 -10.88 8.63
N GLN A 408 23.63 -11.84 9.11
CA GLN A 408 24.90 -11.56 9.79
C GLN A 408 26.12 -12.19 9.11
N ALA A 409 25.93 -13.18 8.24
CA ALA A 409 27.04 -13.88 7.58
C ALA A 409 26.61 -14.53 6.26
N ALA A 410 27.60 -14.90 5.44
CA ALA A 410 27.39 -15.47 4.11
C ALA A 410 26.56 -16.76 4.11
N HIS A 411 26.62 -17.54 5.20
CA HIS A 411 25.90 -18.81 5.28
C HIS A 411 24.37 -18.62 5.19
N HIS A 412 23.80 -17.52 5.72
CA HIS A 412 22.36 -17.25 5.59
C HIS A 412 21.88 -17.18 4.13
N VAL A 413 22.70 -16.61 3.23
CA VAL A 413 22.36 -16.59 1.80
C VAL A 413 22.42 -17.99 1.20
N THR A 414 23.43 -18.78 1.57
CA THR A 414 23.57 -20.16 1.09
C THR A 414 22.51 -21.11 1.66
N GLU A 415 21.96 -20.82 2.83
CA GLU A 415 20.83 -21.55 3.40
C GLU A 415 19.62 -21.49 2.49
N ILE A 416 19.30 -20.32 1.92
CA ILE A 416 18.19 -20.20 0.97
C ILE A 416 18.44 -21.06 -0.28
N LEU A 417 19.67 -21.14 -0.78
CA LEU A 417 20.01 -22.02 -1.91
C LEU A 417 19.76 -23.50 -1.55
N LEU A 418 20.13 -23.92 -0.34
CA LEU A 418 19.86 -25.26 0.16
C LEU A 418 18.36 -25.51 0.33
N LEU A 419 17.60 -24.55 0.84
CA LEU A 419 16.16 -24.65 1.01
C LEU A 419 15.42 -24.70 -0.33
N LEU A 420 15.86 -23.95 -1.34
CA LEU A 420 15.35 -24.04 -2.71
C LEU A 420 15.55 -25.46 -3.26
N LYS A 421 16.75 -26.04 -3.04
CA LYS A 421 17.01 -27.45 -3.36
C LYS A 421 16.06 -28.38 -2.64
N TRP A 422 15.93 -28.26 -1.33
CA TRP A 422 15.05 -29.14 -0.54
C TRP A 422 13.57 -28.96 -0.87
N ALA A 423 13.17 -27.79 -1.35
CA ALA A 423 11.83 -27.54 -1.88
C ALA A 423 11.61 -28.17 -3.27
N GLY A 424 12.65 -28.71 -3.91
CA GLY A 424 12.61 -29.29 -5.25
C GLY A 424 12.69 -28.26 -6.38
N LEU A 425 13.24 -27.08 -6.11
CA LEU A 425 13.25 -25.93 -7.02
C LEU A 425 14.60 -25.72 -7.74
N GLU A 426 15.49 -26.71 -7.71
CA GLU A 426 16.84 -26.68 -8.34
C GLU A 426 16.84 -26.53 -9.87
N SER A 427 15.77 -26.94 -10.55
CA SER A 427 15.86 -27.35 -11.96
C SER A 427 14.93 -26.63 -12.93
N HIS A 428 14.24 -25.57 -12.52
CA HIS A 428 13.32 -24.86 -13.41
C HIS A 428 13.56 -23.38 -13.22
N SER A 429 13.97 -22.68 -14.29
CA SER A 429 13.62 -21.30 -14.72
C SER A 429 13.13 -20.24 -13.70
N ILE A 430 13.37 -20.42 -12.41
CA ILE A 430 12.91 -19.61 -11.30
C ILE A 430 13.92 -18.49 -11.17
N GLN A 431 13.43 -17.27 -11.37
CA GLN A 431 14.22 -16.06 -11.18
C GLN A 431 13.95 -15.56 -9.78
N LEU A 432 14.96 -15.59 -8.91
CA LEU A 432 14.87 -15.18 -7.53
C LEU A 432 16.12 -14.43 -7.11
N ASP A 433 15.94 -13.20 -6.67
CA ASP A 433 16.96 -12.41 -6.00
C ASP A 433 16.88 -12.70 -4.51
N ILE A 434 18.01 -13.12 -3.92
CA ILE A 434 18.16 -13.25 -2.47
C ILE A 434 18.74 -11.93 -1.95
N VAL A 435 18.02 -11.28 -1.04
CA VAL A 435 18.25 -9.90 -0.59
C VAL A 435 18.56 -9.84 0.88
#